data_AF-A0A7C8DMG8-F1
#
_entry.id   AF-A0A7C8DMG8-F1
#
_cell.length_a   1.000
_cell.length_b   1.000
_cell.length_c   1.000
_cell.angle_alpha   90.00
_cell.angle_beta   90.00
_cell.angle_gamma   90.00
#
_symmetry.space_group_name_H-M   'P 1'
#
loop_
_entity.id
_entity.type
_entity.pdbx_description
1 polymer ?
#
loop_
_entity_poly.entity_id
_entity_poly.type
_entity_poly.pdbx_seq_one_letter_code
_entity_poly.pdbx_strand_id
1 'polypeptide(L)' 'MKKTISSISAVVTLATLFMLPMEAGAKEMTGEEVTFGRKLGNCLACHMIPGGNLPGNIGPPLLAMKARFPDKATLRAQIW' A
#
# COMPACT_ATOMS: atom_id res chain seq x y z
N MET A 1 0.10 20.10 48.18
CA MET A 1 -0.59 21.06 47.29
C MET A 1 0.21 21.40 46.03
N LYS A 2 1.43 21.95 46.12
CA LYS A 2 2.25 22.30 44.94
C LYS A 2 2.62 21.08 44.06
N LYS A 3 2.97 19.96 44.68
CA LYS A 3 3.31 18.69 44.00
C LYS A 3 2.10 18.03 43.32
N THR A 4 0.91 18.11 43.93
CA THR A 4 -0.33 17.51 43.40
C THR A 4 -0.88 18.30 42.20
N ILE A 5 -0.72 19.63 42.18
CA ILE A 5 -1.08 20.48 41.04
C ILE A 5 -0.15 20.20 39.83
N SER A 6 1.15 20.01 40.08
CA SER A 6 2.12 19.63 39.04
C SER A 6 1.81 18.27 38.41
N SER A 7 1.34 17.29 39.20
CA SER A 7 0.98 15.96 38.70
C SER A 7 -0.30 15.97 37.87
N ILE A 8 -1.32 16.75 38.24
CA ILE A 8 -2.56 16.87 37.46
C ILE A 8 -2.28 17.51 36.09
N SER A 9 -1.45 18.57 36.07
CA SER A 9 -1.09 19.24 34.82
C SER A 9 -0.32 18.32 33.86
N ALA A 10 0.51 17.41 34.39
CA ALA A 10 1.26 16.43 33.58
C ALA A 10 0.37 15.30 33.03
N VAL A 11 -0.68 14.90 33.77
CA VAL A 11 -1.64 13.89 33.31
C VAL A 11 -2.55 14.45 32.22
N VAL A 12 -2.96 15.71 32.33
CA VAL A 12 -3.79 16.38 31.32
C VAL A 12 -3.03 16.57 30.01
N THR A 13 -1.77 17.00 30.04
CA THR A 13 -0.94 17.13 28.82
C THR A 13 -0.64 15.79 28.16
N LEU A 14 -0.46 14.71 28.94
CA LEU A 14 -0.26 13.38 28.38
C LEU A 14 -1.54 12.82 27.73
N ALA A 15 -2.71 13.07 28.32
CA ALA A 15 -3.99 12.66 27.75
C ALA A 15 -4.32 13.36 26.42
N THR A 16 -3.91 14.63 26.24
CA THR A 16 -4.11 15.36 24.99
C THR A 16 -3.26 14.85 23.81
N LEU A 17 -2.11 14.22 24.08
CA LEU A 17 -1.26 13.62 23.05
C LEU A 17 -1.87 12.35 22.43
N PHE A 18 -2.74 11.64 23.16
CA PHE A 18 -3.45 10.45 22.67
C PHE A 18 -4.65 10.77 21.77
N MET A 19 -5.11 12.03 21.73
CA MET A 19 -6.24 12.48 20.90
C MET A 19 -5.79 13.08 19.56
N LEU A 20 -4.49 13.05 19.24
CA LEU A 20 -4.00 13.46 17.93
C LEU A 20 -4.42 12.41 16.88
N PRO A 21 -5.10 12.80 15.79
CA PRO A 21 -5.38 11.88 14.70
C PRO A 21 -4.05 11.48 14.08
N MET A 22 -3.72 10.19 14.16
CA MET A 22 -2.59 9.64 13.44
C MET A 22 -3.02 9.48 11.98
N GLU A 23 -2.97 10.59 11.25
CA GLU A 23 -3.04 10.61 9.79
C GLU A 23 -1.74 10.01 9.26
N ALA A 24 -1.63 8.68 9.30
CA ALA A 24 -0.62 7.96 8.56
C ALA A 24 -0.96 8.11 7.07
N GLY A 25 -0.49 9.19 6.47
CA GLY A 25 -0.66 9.46 5.05
C GLY A 25 -0.19 8.25 4.24
N ALA A 26 -1.08 7.70 3.42
CA ALA A 26 -0.74 6.58 2.55
C ALA A 26 0.43 7.02 1.66
N LYS A 27 1.56 6.30 1.78
CA LYS A 27 2.70 6.52 0.89
C LYS A 27 2.22 6.32 -0.55
N GLU A 28 2.46 7.32 -1.40
CA GLU A 28 2.25 7.17 -2.83
C GLU A 28 3.20 6.08 -3.36
N MET A 29 2.64 5.12 -4.09
CA MET A 29 3.36 3.96 -4.59
C MET A 29 3.35 3.95 -6.11
N THR A 30 4.48 3.56 -6.69
CA THR A 30 4.58 3.30 -8.12
C THR A 30 3.75 2.06 -8.51
N GLY A 31 3.39 1.96 -9.79
CA GLY A 31 2.75 0.77 -10.32
C GLY A 31 3.57 -0.48 -10.08
N GLU A 32 4.90 -0.40 -10.23
CA GLU A 32 5.80 -1.53 -9.98
C GLU A 32 5.73 -2.02 -8.52
N GLU A 33 5.81 -1.12 -7.54
CA GLU A 33 5.74 -1.49 -6.13
C GLU A 33 4.42 -2.18 -5.79
N VAL A 34 3.30 -1.70 -6.35
CA VAL A 34 1.98 -2.32 -6.16
C VAL A 34 1.92 -3.70 -6.84
N THR A 35 2.46 -3.82 -8.05
CA THR A 35 2.37 -5.05 -8.87
C THR A 35 3.29 -6.15 -8.35
N PHE A 36 4.51 -5.80 -7.94
CA PHE A 36 5.55 -6.73 -7.53
C PHE A 36 5.59 -6.96 -6.01
N GLY A 37 4.99 -6.05 -5.23
CA GLY A 37 4.95 -6.14 -3.78
C GLY A 37 4.21 -7.39 -3.29
N ARG A 38 4.91 -8.23 -2.52
CA ARG A 38 4.36 -9.49 -1.96
C ARG A 38 3.16 -9.29 -1.03
N LYS A 39 3.07 -8.13 -0.38
CA LYS A 39 1.96 -7.74 0.51
C LYS A 39 0.87 -6.93 -0.21
N LEU A 40 1.03 -6.70 -1.51
CA LEU A 40 0.13 -5.91 -2.35
C LEU A 40 -0.41 -6.83 -3.45
N GLY A 41 -0.18 -6.51 -4.73
CA GLY A 41 -0.69 -7.31 -5.84
C GLY A 41 -0.03 -8.68 -5.97
N ASN A 42 1.24 -8.82 -5.56
CA ASN A 42 2.03 -10.06 -5.64
C ASN A 42 1.94 -10.76 -7.01
N CYS A 43 1.82 -9.99 -8.10
CA CYS A 43 1.42 -10.51 -9.40
C CYS A 43 2.49 -11.44 -10.00
N LEU A 44 3.77 -11.22 -9.64
CA LEU A 44 4.89 -12.06 -10.04
C LEU A 44 4.81 -13.49 -9.52
N ALA A 45 4.06 -13.75 -8.45
CA ALA A 45 3.87 -15.12 -7.96
C ALA A 45 3.19 -16.02 -9.01
N CYS A 46 2.36 -15.44 -9.88
CA CYS A 46 1.64 -16.16 -10.91
C CYS A 46 2.11 -15.84 -12.33
N HIS A 47 2.54 -14.60 -12.59
CA HIS A 47 2.78 -14.10 -13.94
C HIS A 47 4.23 -13.64 -14.15
N MET A 48 4.75 -13.85 -15.36
CA MET A 48 5.92 -13.12 -15.84
C MET A 48 5.54 -11.70 -16.27
N ILE A 49 6.25 -10.71 -15.72
CA ILE A 49 6.09 -9.29 -16.05
C ILE A 49 7.49 -8.71 -16.30
N PRO A 50 7.72 -7.96 -17.39
CA PRO A 50 9.02 -7.32 -17.65
C PRO A 50 9.50 -6.48 -16.47
N GLY A 51 10.78 -6.59 -16.12
CA GLY A 51 11.38 -5.92 -14.95
C GLY A 51 11.22 -6.67 -13.63
N GLY A 52 10.33 -7.67 -13.56
CA GLY A 52 10.15 -8.51 -12.38
C GLY A 52 11.20 -9.62 -12.25
N ASN A 53 11.59 -9.94 -11.02
CA ASN A 53 12.51 -11.03 -10.71
C ASN A 53 11.75 -12.27 -10.21
N LEU A 54 12.27 -13.46 -10.53
CA LEU A 54 11.73 -14.76 -10.12
C LEU A 54 10.22 -14.92 -10.42
N PRO A 55 9.79 -14.71 -11.67
CA PRO A 55 8.38 -14.81 -12.01
C PRO A 55 7.87 -16.26 -11.97
N GLY A 56 6.62 -16.42 -11.54
CA GLY A 56 5.85 -17.64 -11.73
C GLY A 56 5.32 -17.79 -13.16
N ASN A 57 4.79 -18.97 -13.44
CA ASN A 57 4.26 -19.36 -14.75
C ASN A 57 2.88 -20.04 -14.67
N ILE A 58 2.16 -19.81 -13.57
CA ILE A 58 0.78 -20.32 -13.38
C ILE A 58 -0.18 -19.58 -14.30
N GLY A 59 -0.03 -18.26 -14.37
CA GLY A 59 -0.78 -17.39 -15.27
C GLY A 59 0.02 -17.05 -16.53
N PRO A 60 -0.66 -16.57 -17.60
CA PRO A 60 0.01 -16.16 -18.82
C PRO A 60 0.94 -14.96 -18.57
N PRO A 61 2.02 -14.80 -19.34
CA PRO A 61 2.88 -13.63 -19.22
C PRO A 61 2.10 -12.34 -19.55
N LEU A 62 2.36 -11.26 -18.80
CA LEU A 62 1.72 -9.95 -18.99
C LEU A 62 2.57 -9.06 -19.91
N LEU A 63 2.65 -9.48 -21.17
CA LEU A 63 3.35 -8.77 -22.24
C LEU A 63 2.39 -7.99 -23.12
N ALA A 64 2.87 -6.88 -23.69
CA ALA A 64 2.15 -6.04 -24.64
C ALA A 64 0.71 -5.70 -24.18
N MET A 65 0.51 -5.45 -22.88
CA MET A 65 -0.83 -5.33 -22.28
C MET A 65 -1.70 -4.23 -22.91
N LYS A 66 -1.09 -3.13 -23.38
CA LYS A 66 -1.80 -2.07 -24.11
C LYS A 66 -2.41 -2.53 -25.44
N ALA A 67 -1.74 -3.45 -26.15
CA ALA A 67 -2.29 -4.01 -27.39
C ALA A 67 -3.39 -5.05 -27.11
N ARG A 68 -3.26 -5.81 -26.01
CA ARG A 68 -4.27 -6.78 -25.57
C ARG A 68 -5.53 -6.11 -25.01
N PHE A 69 -5.35 -5.00 -24.31
CA PHE A 69 -6.41 -4.20 -23.70
C PHE A 69 -6.24 -2.73 -24.13
N PRO A 70 -6.66 -2.39 -25.36
CA PRO A 70 -6.58 -1.01 -25.85
C PRO A 70 -7.47 -0.06 -25.04
N ASP A 71 -8.58 -0.57 -24.50
CA ASP A 71 -9.38 0.10 -23.50
C ASP A 71 -8.89 -0.22 -22.08
N LYS A 72 -8.49 0.81 -21.34
CA LYS A 72 -7.99 0.69 -19.96
C LYS A 72 -9.09 0.21 -19.00
N ALA A 73 -10.36 0.52 -19.24
CA ALA A 73 -11.45 0.06 -18.38
C ALA A 73 -11.56 -1.47 -18.43
N THR A 74 -11.41 -2.06 -19.62
CA THR A 74 -11.39 -3.51 -19.82
C THR A 74 -10.24 -4.19 -19.06
N LEU A 75 -9.03 -3.61 -19.07
CA LEU A 75 -7.91 -4.12 -18.27
C LEU A 75 -8.19 -4.04 -16.77
N ARG A 76 -8.76 -2.92 -16.31
CA ARG A 76 -9.04 -2.72 -14.88
C ARG A 76 -10.07 -3.71 -14.34
N ALA A 77 -11.03 -4.12 -15.16
CA ALA A 77 -12.02 -5.15 -14.82
C ALA A 77 -11.42 -6.54 -14.58
N GLN A 78 -10.13 -6.78 -14.90
CA GLN A 78 -9.47 -8.05 -14.58
C GLN A 78 -9.05 -8.16 -13.10
N ILE A 79 -9.05 -7.05 -12.37
CA ILE A 79 -8.53 -6.95 -10.99
C ILE A 79 -9.66 -6.68 -9.97
N TRP A 80 -10.88 -6.43 -10.45
CA TRP A 80 -12.04 -6.05 -9.64
C TRP A 80 -13.36 -6.55 -10.25
#